data_AF-A0A9D4FUI3-F1
#
_entry.id   AF-A0A9D4FUI3-F1
#
_cell.length_a   1.000
_cell.length_b   1.000
_cell.length_c   1.000
_cell.angle_alpha   90.00
_cell.angle_beta   90.00
_cell.angle_gamma   90.00
#
_symmetry.space_group_name_H-M   'P 1'
#
loop_
_entity.id
_entity.type
_entity.pdbx_description
1 polymer ?
#
loop_
_entity_poly.entity_id
_entity_poly.type
_entity_poly.pdbx_seq_one_letter_code
_entity_poly.pdbx_strand_id
1 'polypeptide(L)'
;MKQEIVEINSKLTWLDTESSFTELNFKRSSGIHKLLNDRMFDIGGLEESCSGSDEISEGPLSSITVSSEELNEQCIICMKVICNPKKLKCGHIFCGECINQSLRFKQWCPACGLVCGKITGDQPPGKMTVKQTQGFCTGYERDAKISITYEIFEGRQSECHPCPGKLYKGIIKTAYLPDNEQGRNICRMLRVAFERKLVFTIGNYRTTGQEGLITWNAIYHKTDNRPYTKFGYPDPTYLDSVTDELKRKGITLDDINPSDKLEGIITSD
;
A
#
# COMPACT_ATOMS: atom_id res chain seq x y z
N MET A 1 -30.67 -40.14 8.21
CA MET A 1 -29.28 -39.68 8.01
C MET A 1 -28.99 -39.09 6.61
N LYS A 2 -29.97 -38.51 5.91
CA LYS A 2 -29.76 -37.77 4.63
C LYS A 2 -30.72 -36.58 4.42
N GLN A 3 -31.24 -35.95 5.47
CA GLN A 3 -32.12 -34.78 5.33
C GLN A 3 -31.82 -33.59 6.27
N GLU A 4 -30.81 -33.66 7.14
CA GLU A 4 -30.46 -32.55 8.08
C GLU A 4 -29.25 -31.70 7.66
N ILE A 5 -28.70 -31.87 6.45
CA ILE A 5 -27.51 -31.11 6.00
C ILE A 5 -27.87 -29.87 5.15
N VAL A 6 -29.14 -29.67 4.79
CA VAL A 6 -29.55 -28.54 3.94
C VAL A 6 -29.92 -27.28 4.73
N GLU A 7 -30.13 -27.37 6.06
CA GLU A 7 -30.68 -26.26 6.85
C GLU A 7 -29.68 -25.49 7.73
N ILE A 8 -28.40 -25.89 7.75
CA ILE A 8 -27.36 -25.17 8.52
C ILE A 8 -26.68 -24.06 7.68
N ASN A 9 -26.76 -24.10 6.35
CA ASN A 9 -26.16 -23.09 5.47
C ASN A 9 -27.00 -21.81 5.29
N SER A 10 -28.17 -21.70 5.91
CA SER A 10 -29.06 -20.53 5.76
C SER A 10 -29.11 -19.58 6.96
N LYS A 11 -28.37 -19.84 8.05
CA LYS A 11 -28.45 -19.08 9.32
C LYS A 11 -27.14 -18.41 9.80
N LEU A 12 -26.08 -18.38 9.00
CA LEU A 12 -24.90 -17.54 9.28
C LEU A 12 -25.07 -16.15 8.66
N THR A 13 -26.10 -15.43 9.12
CA THR A 13 -26.29 -14.01 8.84
C THR A 13 -25.42 -13.19 9.78
N TRP A 14 -24.27 -12.74 9.26
CA TRP A 14 -23.68 -11.42 9.45
C TRP A 14 -24.10 -10.63 10.71
N LEU A 15 -23.26 -10.70 11.75
CA LEU A 15 -23.18 -9.66 12.77
C LEU A 15 -21.75 -9.11 12.76
N ASP A 16 -21.44 -8.32 11.72
CA ASP A 16 -20.23 -7.50 11.68
C ASP A 16 -20.56 -6.09 12.18
N THR A 17 -20.11 -5.81 13.40
CA THR A 17 -19.85 -4.46 13.90
C THR A 17 -18.54 -3.93 13.30
N GLU A 18 -18.52 -3.70 11.98
CA GLU A 18 -17.36 -3.14 11.24
C GLU A 18 -17.04 -1.68 11.64
N SER A 19 -17.96 -0.99 12.31
CA SER A 19 -17.78 0.43 12.70
C SER A 19 -16.83 0.64 13.88
N SER A 20 -16.57 -0.37 14.73
CA SER A 20 -15.70 -0.22 15.91
C SER A 20 -14.25 -0.66 15.66
N PHE A 21 -13.98 -1.30 14.52
CA PHE A 21 -12.67 -1.89 14.21
C PHE A 21 -11.71 -0.90 13.52
N THR A 22 -12.25 0.09 12.80
CA THR A 22 -11.46 1.15 12.14
C THR A 22 -10.78 2.08 13.14
N GLU A 23 -11.43 2.40 14.26
CA GLU A 23 -10.89 3.28 15.31
C GLU A 23 -9.73 2.68 16.11
N LEU A 24 -9.76 1.36 16.34
CA LEU A 24 -8.75 0.66 17.15
C LEU A 24 -7.43 0.43 16.41
N ASN A 25 -7.47 0.22 15.09
CA ASN A 25 -6.25 0.07 14.29
C ASN A 25 -5.57 1.42 14.02
N PHE A 26 -6.33 2.51 13.94
CA PHE A 26 -5.80 3.87 13.79
C PHE A 26 -4.98 4.33 15.01
N LYS A 27 -5.42 3.99 16.24
CA LYS A 27 -4.66 4.34 17.45
C LYS A 27 -3.34 3.59 17.60
N ARG A 28 -3.18 2.43 16.95
CA ARG A 28 -1.94 1.62 17.00
C ARG A 28 -0.86 2.12 16.04
N SER A 29 -1.20 2.62 14.86
CA SER A 29 -0.22 3.15 13.92
C SER A 29 0.43 4.45 14.40
N SER A 30 -0.33 5.30 15.10
CA SER A 30 0.19 6.57 15.64
C SER A 30 1.13 6.38 16.86
N GLY A 31 1.07 5.24 17.56
CA GLY A 31 1.88 4.99 18.76
C GLY A 31 3.26 4.37 18.50
N ILE A 32 3.47 3.77 17.32
CA ILE A 32 4.74 3.09 16.97
C ILE A 32 5.83 4.12 16.59
N HIS A 33 5.45 5.32 16.18
CA HIS A 33 6.39 6.37 15.78
C HIS A 33 7.24 6.96 16.92
N LYS A 34 6.97 6.61 18.20
CA LYS A 34 7.66 7.21 19.36
C LYS A 34 8.70 6.30 20.03
N LEU A 35 8.89 5.05 19.58
CA LEU A 35 9.71 4.05 20.30
C LEU A 35 10.84 3.41 19.48
N LEU A 36 11.23 3.98 18.34
CA LEU A 36 12.32 3.46 17.51
C LEU A 36 13.53 4.40 17.44
N ASN A 37 13.81 5.17 18.50
CA ASN A 37 15.00 6.03 18.53
C ASN A 37 16.18 5.50 19.34
N ASP A 38 16.06 4.33 19.98
CA ASP A 38 17.16 3.75 20.75
C ASP A 38 17.47 2.33 20.25
N ARG A 39 18.44 2.21 19.34
CA ARG A 39 19.46 1.14 19.26
C ARG A 39 20.31 1.25 17.97
N MET A 40 21.56 1.69 18.19
CA MET A 40 22.83 1.23 17.61
C MET A 40 22.90 0.80 16.14
N PHE A 41 23.87 1.36 15.41
CA PHE A 41 24.87 0.56 14.70
C PHE A 41 26.24 1.26 14.74
N ASP A 42 27.10 0.78 15.63
CA ASP A 42 28.56 0.85 15.50
C ASP A 42 28.96 -0.07 14.34
N ILE A 43 29.71 0.46 13.37
CA ILE A 43 30.58 -0.34 12.51
C ILE A 43 31.90 0.42 12.42
N GLY A 44 32.91 -0.12 13.10
CA GLY A 44 34.29 0.31 13.00
C GLY A 44 34.98 -0.19 11.72
N GLY A 45 36.04 0.53 11.38
CA GLY A 45 37.29 -0.03 10.87
C GLY A 45 37.27 -0.65 9.48
N LEU A 46 37.56 0.16 8.46
CA LEU A 46 38.31 -0.24 7.27
C LEU A 46 39.19 0.95 6.86
N GLU A 47 40.45 0.90 7.28
CA GLU A 47 41.53 1.69 6.68
C GLU A 47 41.85 1.07 5.32
N GLU A 48 41.87 1.89 4.27
CA GLU A 48 42.74 1.66 3.13
C GLU A 48 43.08 3.01 2.46
N SER A 49 44.37 3.13 2.19
CA SER A 49 45.15 4.31 1.85
C SER A 49 44.88 4.90 0.47
N CYS A 50 45.03 6.21 0.33
CA CYS A 50 45.56 6.80 -0.90
C CYS A 50 46.60 7.87 -0.55
N SER A 51 47.84 7.58 -0.94
CA SER A 51 49.01 8.43 -0.86
C SER A 51 48.97 9.53 -1.90
N GLY A 52 49.29 10.76 -1.50
CA GLY A 52 49.57 11.88 -2.40
C GLY A 52 49.90 13.11 -1.59
N SER A 53 51.20 13.41 -1.50
CA SER A 53 51.75 14.66 -0.97
C SER A 53 51.26 15.86 -1.78
N ASP A 54 51.08 17.02 -1.13
CA ASP A 54 51.88 18.21 -1.41
C ASP A 54 51.52 19.35 -0.42
N GLU A 55 52.41 20.33 -0.38
CA GLU A 55 52.81 21.18 0.74
C GLU A 55 51.86 22.32 1.13
N ILE A 56 52.08 22.83 2.36
CA ILE A 56 51.43 23.99 2.96
C ILE A 56 52.00 25.29 2.34
N SER A 57 51.14 26.24 1.94
CA SER A 57 51.54 27.66 1.88
C SER A 57 50.47 28.56 2.51
N GLU A 58 50.86 29.27 3.55
CA GLU A 58 50.12 30.35 4.21
C GLU A 58 50.07 31.61 3.33
N GLY A 59 48.87 32.21 3.17
CA GLY A 59 48.64 33.48 2.45
C GLY A 59 47.18 33.95 2.60
N PRO A 60 46.89 35.26 2.51
CA PRO A 60 46.07 35.96 3.49
C PRO A 60 44.55 35.86 3.30
N LEU A 61 43.88 35.90 4.45
CA LEU A 61 42.45 36.07 4.72
C LEU A 61 41.76 37.08 3.80
N SER A 62 41.00 36.59 2.82
CA SER A 62 39.94 37.37 2.16
C SER A 62 38.59 36.81 2.58
N SER A 63 37.83 37.63 3.30
CA SER A 63 36.46 37.36 3.73
C SER A 63 35.57 36.99 2.53
N ILE A 64 35.27 35.71 2.39
CA ILE A 64 34.15 35.26 1.58
C ILE A 64 32.94 35.27 2.51
N THR A 65 32.14 36.33 2.42
CA THR A 65 30.76 36.31 2.91
C THR A 65 29.97 35.35 2.04
N VAL A 66 29.88 34.09 2.44
CA VAL A 66 28.96 33.13 1.82
C VAL A 66 27.56 33.44 2.35
N SER A 67 26.73 33.98 1.46
CA SER A 67 25.30 34.14 1.64
C SER A 67 24.64 32.79 1.89
N SER A 68 23.66 32.77 2.79
CA SER A 68 22.96 31.63 3.38
C SER A 68 22.10 30.78 2.42
N GLU A 69 22.62 30.39 1.25
CA GLU A 69 21.93 29.56 0.26
C GLU A 69 22.80 28.41 -0.30
N GLU A 70 23.84 27.98 0.41
CA GLU A 70 24.52 26.72 0.09
C GLU A 70 23.65 25.54 0.56
N LEU A 71 22.74 25.13 -0.31
CA LEU A 71 21.96 23.90 -0.21
C LEU A 71 22.92 22.70 -0.21
N ASN A 72 23.43 22.37 0.98
CA ASN A 72 24.20 21.19 1.37
C ASN A 72 24.46 20.22 0.18
N GLU A 73 25.51 20.49 -0.60
CA GLU A 73 25.87 19.71 -1.79
C GLU A 73 26.41 18.31 -1.44
N GLN A 74 26.34 17.92 -0.17
CA GLN A 74 26.83 16.67 0.38
C GLN A 74 25.67 15.69 0.64
N CYS A 75 25.81 14.47 0.13
CA CYS A 75 24.86 13.41 0.34
C CYS A 75 25.05 12.77 1.72
N ILE A 76 24.03 12.82 2.59
CA ILE A 76 24.11 12.27 3.95
C ILE A 76 24.23 10.73 4.02
N ILE A 77 24.04 10.02 2.91
CA ILE A 77 24.13 8.56 2.87
C ILE A 77 25.59 8.13 2.67
N CYS A 78 26.31 8.78 1.75
CA CYS A 78 27.70 8.44 1.45
C CYS A 78 28.72 9.48 1.95
N MET A 79 28.24 10.60 2.51
CA MET A 79 29.02 11.74 2.99
C MET A 79 29.93 12.38 1.93
N LYS A 80 29.62 12.21 0.63
CA LYS A 80 30.35 12.79 -0.51
C LYS A 80 29.51 13.84 -1.22
N VAL A 81 30.12 14.63 -2.10
CA VAL A 81 29.39 15.54 -3.00
C VAL A 81 28.33 14.75 -3.77
N ILE A 82 27.14 15.33 -3.90
CA ILE A 82 25.99 14.70 -4.55
C ILE A 82 26.32 14.45 -6.02
N CYS A 83 26.39 13.16 -6.40
CA CYS A 83 26.52 12.73 -7.78
C CYS A 83 25.19 12.17 -8.29
N ASN A 84 24.79 12.56 -9.52
CA ASN A 84 23.49 12.21 -10.09
C ASN A 84 22.32 12.53 -9.13
N PRO A 85 22.06 13.82 -8.85
CA PRO A 85 21.15 14.24 -7.80
C PRO A 85 19.74 13.72 -8.03
N LYS A 86 19.15 13.12 -6.98
CA LYS A 86 17.75 12.72 -6.96
C LYS A 86 17.03 13.38 -5.79
N LYS A 87 16.02 14.19 -6.12
CA LYS A 87 15.17 14.90 -5.17
C LYS A 87 13.94 14.04 -4.84
N LEU A 88 13.67 13.86 -3.55
CA LEU A 88 12.47 13.18 -3.06
C LEU A 88 11.29 14.16 -2.94
N LYS A 89 10.07 13.63 -2.78
CA LYS A 89 8.84 14.45 -2.59
C LYS A 89 8.92 15.37 -1.35
N CYS A 90 9.68 14.97 -0.32
CA CYS A 90 9.95 15.79 0.86
C CYS A 90 10.93 16.95 0.62
N GLY A 91 11.49 17.08 -0.58
CA GLY A 91 12.42 18.15 -0.94
C GLY A 91 13.90 17.82 -0.75
N HIS A 92 14.26 16.79 0.02
CA HIS A 92 15.64 16.38 0.26
C HIS A 92 16.30 15.75 -0.98
N ILE A 93 17.60 16.01 -1.16
CA ILE A 93 18.39 15.60 -2.33
C ILE A 93 19.52 14.67 -1.88
N PHE A 94 19.77 13.62 -2.68
CA PHE A 94 20.79 12.61 -2.42
C PHE A 94 21.47 12.20 -3.74
N CYS A 95 22.58 11.46 -3.66
CA CYS A 95 23.08 10.74 -4.83
C CYS A 95 22.02 9.72 -5.29
N GLY A 96 21.79 9.64 -6.60
CA GLY A 96 20.76 8.78 -7.19
C GLY A 96 20.90 7.32 -6.78
N GLU A 97 22.12 6.78 -6.80
CA GLU A 97 22.39 5.39 -6.40
C GLU A 97 22.13 5.18 -4.90
N CYS A 98 22.66 6.08 -4.05
CA CYS A 98 22.52 5.99 -2.61
C CYS A 98 21.05 5.97 -2.17
N ILE A 99 20.23 6.86 -2.73
CA ILE A 99 18.81 6.89 -2.35
C ILE A 99 18.03 5.73 -2.96
N ASN A 100 18.35 5.29 -4.17
CA ASN A 100 17.72 4.10 -4.75
C ASN A 100 18.01 2.86 -3.89
N GLN A 101 19.24 2.68 -3.44
CA GLN A 101 19.63 1.58 -2.57
C GLN A 101 18.94 1.69 -1.20
N SER A 102 18.93 2.87 -0.57
CA SER A 102 18.24 3.10 0.70
C SER A 102 16.74 2.78 0.61
N LEU A 103 16.06 3.26 -0.43
CA LEU A 103 14.63 3.01 -0.64
C LEU A 103 14.31 1.54 -0.90
N ARG A 104 15.23 0.72 -1.44
CA ARG A 104 15.02 -0.74 -1.56
C ARG A 104 14.87 -1.42 -0.20
N PHE A 105 15.50 -0.90 0.85
CA PHE A 105 15.42 -1.46 2.20
C PHE A 105 14.33 -0.80 3.04
N LYS A 106 14.27 0.53 3.05
CA LYS A 106 13.27 1.32 3.79
C LYS A 106 12.74 2.44 2.93
N GLN A 107 11.44 2.46 2.72
CA GLN A 107 10.75 3.45 1.90
C GLN A 107 10.61 4.82 2.57
N TRP A 108 11.56 5.24 3.41
CA TRP A 108 11.55 6.49 4.18
C TRP A 108 12.74 7.36 3.76
N CYS A 109 12.57 8.68 3.82
CA CYS A 109 13.65 9.64 3.60
C CYS A 109 14.72 9.47 4.68
N PRO A 110 15.99 9.24 4.33
CA PRO A 110 17.06 9.18 5.32
C PRO A 110 17.27 10.48 6.10
N ALA A 111 16.84 11.62 5.56
CA ALA A 111 17.03 12.93 6.20
C ALA A 111 15.89 13.30 7.18
N CYS A 112 14.64 12.96 6.87
CA CYS A 112 13.48 13.41 7.66
C CYS A 112 12.50 12.31 8.06
N GLY A 113 12.73 11.07 7.64
CA GLY A 113 11.85 9.93 7.93
C GLY A 113 10.52 9.92 7.17
N LEU A 114 10.24 10.90 6.30
CA LEU A 114 8.99 10.90 5.51
C LEU A 114 8.95 9.70 4.58
N VAL A 115 7.82 8.99 4.50
CA VAL A 115 7.63 7.91 3.52
C VAL A 115 7.80 8.46 2.10
N CYS A 116 8.82 7.98 1.40
CA CYS A 116 9.19 8.39 0.05
C CYS A 116 8.87 7.33 -1.01
N GLY A 117 8.64 6.09 -0.58
CA GLY A 117 8.26 5.00 -1.46
C GLY A 117 6.78 4.83 -1.70
N LYS A 118 6.46 3.86 -2.55
CA LYS A 118 5.10 3.34 -2.67
C LYS A 118 4.74 2.61 -1.37
N ILE A 119 3.63 2.98 -0.76
CA ILE A 119 3.07 2.25 0.39
C ILE A 119 2.71 0.84 -0.10
N THR A 120 3.16 -0.19 0.61
CA THR A 120 2.80 -1.59 0.36
C THR A 120 2.15 -2.19 1.59
N GLY A 121 1.25 -3.15 1.41
CA GLY A 121 0.58 -3.85 2.50
C GLY A 121 1.03 -5.30 2.67
N ASP A 122 0.25 -6.05 3.43
CA ASP A 122 0.47 -7.43 3.82
C ASP A 122 -0.54 -8.39 3.17
N GLN A 123 -1.19 -8.00 2.08
CA GLN A 123 -2.06 -8.89 1.31
C GLN A 123 -1.30 -10.19 0.93
N PRO A 124 -1.92 -11.37 1.16
CA PRO A 124 -1.34 -12.65 0.73
C PRO A 124 -1.34 -12.82 -0.79
N PRO A 125 -0.55 -13.76 -1.33
CA PRO A 125 -0.48 -13.99 -2.77
C PRO A 125 -1.84 -14.36 -3.39
N GLY A 126 -2.07 -13.89 -4.61
CA GLY A 126 -3.36 -14.06 -5.26
C GLY A 126 -3.41 -13.47 -6.67
N LYS A 127 -4.60 -13.51 -7.26
CA LYS A 127 -4.89 -12.90 -8.55
C LYS A 127 -6.13 -12.01 -8.51
N MET A 128 -6.09 -10.95 -9.30
CA MET A 128 -7.21 -10.04 -9.58
C MET A 128 -7.56 -10.17 -11.06
N THR A 129 -8.83 -10.40 -11.36
CA THR A 129 -9.35 -10.48 -12.73
C THR A 129 -10.39 -9.41 -12.94
N VAL A 130 -10.24 -8.60 -13.99
CA VAL A 130 -11.20 -7.56 -14.36
C VAL A 130 -11.87 -7.93 -15.66
N LYS A 131 -13.20 -7.86 -15.69
CA LYS A 131 -14.03 -8.10 -16.88
C LYS A 131 -15.16 -7.08 -16.95
N GLN A 132 -15.45 -6.59 -18.15
CA GLN A 132 -16.72 -5.98 -18.46
C GLN A 132 -17.77 -7.09 -18.56
N THR A 133 -18.94 -6.87 -17.97
CA THR A 133 -20.02 -7.85 -17.87
C THR A 133 -21.34 -7.25 -18.30
N GLN A 134 -22.26 -8.10 -18.77
CA GLN A 134 -23.59 -7.65 -19.16
C GLN A 134 -24.40 -7.11 -17.97
N GLY A 135 -25.28 -6.17 -18.25
CA GLY A 135 -26.10 -5.47 -17.27
C GLY A 135 -25.43 -4.21 -16.71
N PHE A 136 -26.05 -3.64 -15.69
CA PHE A 136 -25.67 -2.37 -15.08
C PHE A 136 -25.65 -2.50 -13.55
N CYS A 137 -25.02 -1.53 -12.89
CA CYS A 137 -25.21 -1.31 -11.45
C CYS A 137 -26.46 -0.45 -11.26
N THR A 138 -27.32 -0.77 -10.30
CA THR A 138 -28.52 0.03 -10.00
C THR A 138 -28.15 1.50 -9.73
N GLY A 139 -28.84 2.45 -10.36
CA GLY A 139 -28.49 3.88 -10.35
C GLY A 139 -27.47 4.30 -11.42
N TYR A 140 -26.98 3.35 -12.23
CA TYR A 140 -26.07 3.57 -13.36
C TYR A 140 -26.56 2.83 -14.61
N GLU A 141 -27.87 2.87 -14.88
CA GLU A 141 -28.54 2.08 -15.92
C GLU A 141 -28.02 2.35 -17.35
N ARG A 142 -27.35 3.49 -17.56
CA ARG A 142 -26.77 3.89 -18.84
C ARG A 142 -25.35 3.39 -19.06
N ASP A 143 -24.69 2.94 -18.00
CA ASP A 143 -23.32 2.46 -18.02
C ASP A 143 -23.31 0.93 -17.99
N ALA A 144 -22.35 0.33 -18.68
CA ALA A 144 -22.08 -1.10 -18.52
C ALA A 144 -21.56 -1.40 -17.10
N LYS A 145 -21.29 -2.66 -16.79
CA LYS A 145 -20.80 -3.07 -15.47
C LYS A 145 -19.44 -3.72 -15.55
N ILE A 146 -18.51 -3.26 -14.72
CA ILE A 146 -17.21 -3.89 -14.49
C ILE A 146 -17.36 -4.87 -13.31
N SER A 147 -16.94 -6.11 -13.51
CA SER A 147 -16.79 -7.12 -12.46
C SER A 147 -15.31 -7.36 -12.18
N ILE A 148 -14.95 -7.27 -10.90
CA ILE A 148 -13.60 -7.51 -10.41
C ILE A 148 -13.64 -8.74 -9.51
N THR A 149 -12.92 -9.80 -9.88
CA THR A 149 -12.82 -11.02 -9.08
C THR A 149 -11.41 -11.13 -8.49
N TYR A 150 -11.35 -11.16 -7.17
CA TYR A 150 -10.14 -11.46 -6.40
C TYR A 150 -10.15 -12.92 -5.98
N GLU A 151 -9.06 -13.62 -6.23
CA GLU A 151 -8.79 -14.96 -5.72
C GLU A 151 -7.48 -14.91 -4.95
N ILE A 152 -7.58 -14.91 -3.62
CA ILE A 152 -6.42 -15.01 -2.75
C ILE A 152 -6.21 -16.48 -2.43
N PHE A 153 -5.00 -16.98 -2.71
CA PHE A 153 -4.70 -18.40 -2.57
C PHE A 153 -4.62 -18.80 -1.09
N GLU A 154 -4.72 -20.09 -0.80
CA GLU A 154 -4.40 -20.58 0.54
C GLU A 154 -2.89 -20.61 0.77
N GLY A 155 -2.46 -20.49 2.02
CA GLY A 155 -1.04 -20.44 2.31
C GLY A 155 -0.69 -20.35 3.79
N ARG A 156 0.56 -19.98 4.05
CA ARG A 156 1.10 -19.77 5.40
C ARG A 156 1.40 -18.30 5.62
N GLN A 157 1.09 -17.83 6.82
CA GLN A 157 1.36 -16.47 7.28
C GLN A 157 2.87 -16.20 7.26
N SER A 158 3.24 -15.07 6.68
CA SER A 158 4.62 -14.57 6.65
C SER A 158 4.97 -13.80 7.92
N GLU A 159 6.22 -13.36 8.05
CA GLU A 159 6.69 -12.60 9.22
C GLU A 159 5.96 -11.26 9.45
N CYS A 160 5.32 -10.70 8.42
CA CYS A 160 4.52 -9.47 8.57
C CYS A 160 3.07 -9.71 9.02
N HIS A 161 2.64 -10.97 9.13
CA HIS A 161 1.29 -11.34 9.52
C HIS A 161 1.17 -11.59 11.04
N PRO A 162 -0.07 -11.59 11.60
CA PRO A 162 -0.26 -11.70 13.04
C PRO A 162 0.28 -12.99 13.68
N CYS A 163 0.31 -14.10 12.95
CA CYS A 163 0.76 -15.39 13.46
C CYS A 163 1.64 -16.11 12.41
N PRO A 164 2.92 -15.72 12.28
CA PRO A 164 3.83 -16.30 11.29
C PRO A 164 3.86 -17.84 11.32
N GLY A 165 3.90 -18.46 10.14
CA GLY A 165 3.90 -19.90 9.94
C GLY A 165 2.53 -20.58 10.02
N LYS A 166 1.49 -19.96 10.62
CA LYS A 166 0.14 -20.54 10.67
C LYS A 166 -0.53 -20.51 9.30
N LEU A 167 -1.41 -21.49 9.05
CA LEU A 167 -2.19 -21.55 7.81
C LEU A 167 -3.29 -20.50 7.78
N TYR A 168 -3.61 -20.01 6.58
CA TYR A 168 -4.84 -19.27 6.28
C TYR A 168 -5.52 -19.92 5.08
N LYS A 169 -6.86 -19.84 5.05
CA LYS A 169 -7.66 -20.35 3.93
C LYS A 169 -7.79 -19.29 2.85
N GLY A 170 -7.64 -19.69 1.59
CA GLY A 170 -7.87 -18.83 0.44
C GLY A 170 -9.33 -18.38 0.34
N ILE A 171 -9.57 -17.30 -0.40
CA ILE A 171 -10.90 -16.74 -0.62
C ILE A 171 -11.09 -16.34 -2.09
N ILE A 172 -12.35 -16.35 -2.52
CA ILE A 172 -12.78 -15.73 -3.77
C ILE A 172 -13.83 -14.68 -3.44
N LYS A 173 -13.63 -13.44 -3.90
CA LYS A 173 -14.58 -12.34 -3.75
C LYS A 173 -14.74 -11.61 -5.08
N THR A 174 -15.98 -11.30 -5.43
CA THR A 174 -16.31 -10.49 -6.60
C THR A 174 -16.90 -9.16 -6.17
N ALA A 175 -16.50 -8.08 -6.84
CA ALA A 175 -16.99 -6.73 -6.64
C ALA A 175 -17.39 -6.07 -7.97
N TYR A 176 -18.21 -5.03 -7.89
CA TYR A 176 -18.82 -4.40 -9.05
C TYR A 176 -18.64 -2.88 -9.07
N LEU A 177 -18.33 -2.34 -10.25
CA LEU A 177 -18.26 -0.90 -10.54
C LEU A 177 -19.09 -0.59 -11.80
N PRO A 178 -19.73 0.58 -11.90
CA PRO A 178 -20.26 1.05 -13.18
C PRO A 178 -19.10 1.35 -14.14
N ASP A 179 -19.29 1.07 -15.42
CA ASP A 179 -18.31 1.32 -16.49
C ASP A 179 -18.47 2.73 -17.07
N ASN A 180 -18.38 3.72 -16.18
CA ASN A 180 -18.19 5.12 -16.55
C ASN A 180 -16.74 5.55 -16.26
N GLU A 181 -16.43 6.81 -16.55
CA GLU A 181 -15.07 7.34 -16.36
C GLU A 181 -14.58 7.17 -14.91
N GLN A 182 -15.41 7.53 -13.93
CA GLN A 182 -15.05 7.41 -12.52
C GLN A 182 -14.83 5.96 -12.11
N GLY A 183 -15.73 5.04 -12.49
CA GLY A 183 -15.60 3.62 -12.21
C GLY A 183 -14.38 2.98 -12.88
N ARG A 184 -14.03 3.36 -14.11
CA ARG A 184 -12.79 2.93 -14.77
C ARG A 184 -11.54 3.43 -14.05
N ASN A 185 -11.54 4.67 -13.57
CA ASN A 185 -10.42 5.22 -12.80
C ASN A 185 -10.25 4.48 -11.48
N ILE A 186 -11.34 4.25 -10.73
CA ILE A 186 -11.32 3.45 -9.50
C ILE A 186 -10.81 2.03 -9.79
N CYS A 187 -11.28 1.39 -10.87
CA CYS A 187 -10.81 0.06 -11.26
C CYS A 187 -9.29 0.03 -11.49
N ARG A 188 -8.73 1.03 -12.18
CA ARG A 188 -7.28 1.15 -12.39
C ARG A 188 -6.52 1.40 -11.09
N MET A 189 -7.06 2.24 -10.21
CA MET A 189 -6.48 2.46 -8.87
C MET A 189 -6.52 1.19 -8.01
N LEU A 190 -7.57 0.38 -8.11
CA LEU A 190 -7.67 -0.92 -7.43
C LEU A 190 -6.64 -1.93 -7.95
N ARG A 191 -6.32 -1.91 -9.26
CA ARG A 191 -5.21 -2.71 -9.81
C ARG A 191 -3.90 -2.33 -9.15
N VAL A 192 -3.59 -1.03 -9.08
CA VAL A 192 -2.42 -0.52 -8.36
C VAL A 192 -2.44 -0.90 -6.88
N ALA A 193 -3.61 -0.85 -6.22
CA ALA A 193 -3.77 -1.25 -4.83
C ALA A 193 -3.45 -2.73 -4.62
N PHE A 194 -3.90 -3.58 -5.54
CA PHE A 194 -3.69 -5.02 -5.49
C PHE A 194 -2.22 -5.38 -5.71
N GLU A 195 -1.56 -4.75 -6.69
CA GLU A 195 -0.11 -4.88 -6.93
C GLU A 195 0.71 -4.44 -5.71
N ARG A 196 0.26 -3.39 -5.03
CA ARG A 196 0.88 -2.88 -3.78
C ARG A 196 0.47 -3.68 -2.55
N LYS A 197 -0.28 -4.78 -2.68
CA LYS A 197 -0.71 -5.63 -1.57
C LYS A 197 -1.60 -4.91 -0.53
N LEU A 198 -2.42 -3.96 -0.97
CA LEU A 198 -3.22 -3.07 -0.10
C LEU A 198 -4.72 -3.38 -0.05
N VAL A 199 -5.23 -4.32 -0.86
CA VAL A 199 -6.68 -4.61 -0.92
C VAL A 199 -7.11 -5.52 0.22
N PHE A 200 -6.29 -6.52 0.55
CA PHE A 200 -6.55 -7.47 1.65
C PHE A 200 -5.48 -7.38 2.74
N THR A 201 -5.78 -8.01 3.87
CA THR A 201 -4.88 -8.24 5.00
C THR A 201 -5.28 -9.55 5.68
N ILE A 202 -4.43 -10.07 6.57
CA ILE A 202 -4.78 -11.18 7.46
C ILE A 202 -5.11 -10.63 8.83
N GLY A 203 -6.36 -10.84 9.25
CA GLY A 203 -6.88 -10.46 10.55
C GLY A 203 -7.04 -11.62 11.52
N ASN A 204 -7.21 -11.28 12.79
CA ASN A 204 -7.58 -12.19 13.86
C ASN A 204 -8.94 -11.78 14.44
N TYR A 205 -9.85 -12.74 14.60
CA TYR A 205 -11.09 -12.52 15.34
C TYR A 205 -10.83 -12.73 16.84
N ARG A 206 -10.83 -11.63 17.61
CA ARG A 206 -10.55 -11.66 19.05
C ARG A 206 -11.56 -12.46 19.88
N THR A 207 -12.80 -12.56 19.40
CA THR A 207 -13.92 -13.14 20.18
C THR A 207 -14.23 -14.60 19.86
N THR A 208 -13.91 -15.07 18.65
CA THR A 208 -14.17 -16.47 18.24
C THR A 208 -12.91 -17.34 18.21
N GLY A 209 -11.73 -16.75 18.40
CA GLY A 209 -10.45 -17.47 18.33
C GLY A 209 -10.06 -17.89 16.90
N GLN A 210 -10.79 -17.43 15.89
CA GLN A 210 -10.46 -17.66 14.49
C GLN A 210 -9.30 -16.75 14.08
N GLU A 211 -8.16 -17.38 13.77
CA GLU A 211 -6.95 -16.74 13.30
C GLU A 211 -6.77 -16.99 11.79
N GLY A 212 -6.03 -16.11 11.12
CA GLY A 212 -5.70 -16.33 9.70
C GLY A 212 -6.85 -16.05 8.75
N LEU A 213 -7.77 -15.13 9.09
CA LEU A 213 -8.88 -14.77 8.20
C LEU A 213 -8.43 -13.65 7.25
N ILE A 214 -8.66 -13.87 5.96
CA ILE A 214 -8.43 -12.83 4.94
C ILE A 214 -9.59 -11.84 4.96
N THR A 215 -9.30 -10.57 5.18
CA THR A 215 -10.29 -9.48 5.24
C THR A 215 -9.92 -8.31 4.33
N TRP A 216 -10.90 -7.46 4.01
CA TRP A 216 -10.64 -6.20 3.30
C TRP A 216 -9.76 -5.28 4.15
N ASN A 217 -8.81 -4.58 3.53
CA ASN A 217 -7.88 -3.70 4.22
C ASN A 217 -8.31 -2.22 4.11
N ALA A 218 -9.50 -1.93 4.64
CA ALA A 218 -10.10 -0.58 4.67
C ALA A 218 -10.32 0.07 3.29
N ILE A 219 -10.47 -0.75 2.24
CA ILE A 219 -10.97 -0.36 0.93
C ILE A 219 -12.28 -1.12 0.70
N TYR A 220 -13.38 -0.40 0.83
CA TYR A 220 -14.72 -0.96 0.72
C TYR A 220 -15.07 -1.30 -0.73
N HIS A 221 -15.80 -2.41 -0.91
CA HIS A 221 -16.19 -2.93 -2.21
C HIS A 221 -17.68 -3.25 -2.22
N LYS A 222 -18.34 -2.98 -3.35
CA LYS A 222 -19.71 -3.43 -3.61
C LYS A 222 -19.69 -4.87 -4.10
N THR A 223 -20.00 -5.82 -3.22
CA THR A 223 -19.90 -7.26 -3.47
C THR A 223 -21.22 -7.93 -3.83
N ASP A 224 -22.34 -7.23 -3.67
CA ASP A 224 -23.67 -7.75 -4.03
C ASP A 224 -24.17 -7.08 -5.31
N ASN A 225 -24.48 -7.90 -6.31
CA ASN A 225 -25.03 -7.44 -7.58
C ASN A 225 -26.55 -7.22 -7.50
N ARG A 226 -27.20 -7.59 -6.39
CA ARG A 226 -28.63 -7.38 -6.19
C ARG A 226 -28.91 -5.94 -5.73
N PRO A 227 -30.01 -5.35 -6.20
CA PRO A 227 -30.37 -3.99 -5.83
C PRO A 227 -30.76 -3.88 -4.35
N TYR A 228 -30.51 -2.71 -3.75
CA TYR A 228 -30.94 -2.32 -2.40
C TYR A 228 -30.41 -3.20 -1.26
N THR A 229 -29.24 -3.80 -1.44
CA THR A 229 -28.54 -4.55 -0.39
C THR A 229 -27.51 -3.67 0.29
N LYS A 230 -27.17 -3.98 1.55
CA LYS A 230 -26.14 -3.24 2.33
C LYS A 230 -24.80 -3.12 1.58
N PHE A 231 -24.46 -4.13 0.78
CA PHE A 231 -23.20 -4.22 0.03
C PHE A 231 -23.37 -4.05 -1.48
N GLY A 232 -24.53 -3.58 -1.92
CA GLY A 232 -24.86 -3.39 -3.33
C GLY A 232 -25.22 -1.95 -3.66
N TYR A 233 -25.86 -1.81 -4.82
CA TYR A 233 -26.31 -0.55 -5.40
C TYR A 233 -27.83 -0.41 -5.29
N PRO A 234 -28.42 0.80 -5.35
CA PRO A 234 -27.78 2.09 -5.57
C PRO A 234 -27.06 2.60 -4.32
N ASP A 235 -25.94 3.27 -4.54
CA ASP A 235 -25.20 4.00 -3.52
C ASP A 235 -24.49 5.18 -4.21
N PRO A 236 -25.07 6.38 -4.16
CA PRO A 236 -24.54 7.54 -4.88
C PRO A 236 -23.21 8.04 -4.28
N THR A 237 -22.87 7.65 -3.04
CA THR A 237 -21.67 8.13 -2.34
C THR A 237 -20.47 7.19 -2.46
N TYR A 238 -20.70 5.98 -2.96
CA TYR A 238 -19.70 4.93 -2.94
C TYR A 238 -18.45 5.26 -3.78
N LEU A 239 -18.62 5.78 -5.00
CA LEU A 239 -17.48 6.04 -5.89
C LEU A 239 -16.53 7.10 -5.31
N ASP A 240 -17.08 8.12 -4.64
CA ASP A 240 -16.28 9.14 -3.95
C ASP A 240 -15.59 8.55 -2.70
N SER A 241 -16.35 7.78 -1.91
CA SER A 241 -15.85 7.16 -0.68
C SER A 241 -14.66 6.22 -0.94
N VAL A 242 -14.79 5.32 -1.93
CA VAL A 242 -13.71 4.37 -2.27
C VAL A 242 -12.51 5.10 -2.88
N THR A 243 -12.74 6.19 -3.61
CA THR A 243 -11.67 7.04 -4.13
C THR A 243 -10.86 7.64 -2.99
N ASP A 244 -11.51 8.15 -1.94
CA ASP A 244 -10.83 8.72 -0.79
C ASP A 244 -10.16 7.67 0.10
N GLU A 245 -10.71 6.46 0.18
CA GLU A 245 -10.04 5.31 0.81
C GLU A 245 -8.73 4.95 0.09
N LEU A 246 -8.75 4.91 -1.24
CA LEU A 246 -7.55 4.66 -2.05
C LEU A 246 -6.51 5.78 -1.89
N LYS A 247 -6.93 7.05 -1.88
CA LYS A 247 -6.04 8.18 -1.62
C LYS A 247 -5.40 8.09 -0.23
N ARG A 248 -6.17 7.71 0.80
CA ARG A 248 -5.64 7.46 2.16
C ARG A 248 -4.61 6.34 2.21
N LYS A 249 -4.66 5.41 1.27
CA LYS A 249 -3.65 4.35 1.05
C LYS A 249 -2.48 4.79 0.15
N GLY A 250 -2.41 6.07 -0.21
CA GLY A 250 -1.36 6.63 -1.05
C GLY A 250 -1.50 6.24 -2.53
N ILE A 251 -2.72 5.99 -3.00
CA ILE A 251 -3.00 5.65 -4.39
C ILE A 251 -3.83 6.76 -5.01
N THR A 252 -3.33 7.31 -6.11
CA THR A 252 -3.90 8.44 -6.84
C THR A 252 -3.92 8.13 -8.34
N LEU A 253 -4.48 9.03 -9.14
CA LEU A 253 -4.49 8.87 -10.60
C LEU A 253 -3.07 8.89 -11.20
N ASP A 254 -2.12 9.58 -10.56
CA ASP A 254 -0.72 9.65 -10.99
C ASP A 254 -0.01 8.29 -10.89
N ASP A 255 -0.56 7.35 -10.12
CA ASP A 255 -0.01 6.01 -9.96
C ASP A 255 -0.45 5.04 -11.08
N ILE A 256 -1.43 5.45 -11.90
CA ILE A 256 -1.99 4.62 -12.97
C ILE A 256 -1.05 4.65 -14.18
N ASN A 257 -0.73 3.47 -14.72
CA ASN A 257 -0.06 3.39 -16.01
C ASN A 257 -1.08 3.58 -17.16
N PRO A 258 -0.93 4.62 -18.01
CA PRO A 258 -1.88 4.89 -19.10
C PRO A 258 -1.98 3.77 -20.13
N SER A 259 -0.95 2.93 -20.27
CA SER A 259 -0.96 1.81 -21.23
C SER A 259 -1.74 0.60 -20.74
N ASP A 260 -2.15 0.58 -19.47
CA ASP A 260 -2.80 -0.59 -18.90
C ASP A 260 -4.21 -0.76 -19.44
N LYS A 261 -4.47 -1.96 -19.96
CA LYS A 261 -5.83 -2.38 -20.31
C LYS A 261 -6.67 -2.48 -19.04
N LEU A 262 -7.94 -2.08 -19.16
CA LEU A 262 -8.90 -2.18 -18.07
C LEU A 262 -9.17 -3.65 -17.70
N GLU A 263 -9.43 -4.48 -18.72
CA GLU A 263 -9.60 -5.92 -18.55
C GLU A 263 -8.26 -6.66 -18.52
N GLY A 264 -8.23 -7.76 -17.77
CA GLY A 264 -7.05 -8.61 -17.69
C GLY A 264 -6.92 -9.30 -16.35
N ILE A 265 -5.79 -10.00 -16.19
CA ILE A 265 -5.40 -10.69 -14.96
C ILE A 265 -4.16 -10.00 -14.41
N ILE A 266 -4.16 -9.74 -13.12
CA ILE A 266 -3.02 -9.23 -12.35
C ILE A 266 -2.71 -10.25 -11.27
N THR A 267 -1.44 -10.63 -11.12
CA THR A 267 -0.99 -11.46 -10.00
C THR A 267 -0.28 -10.59 -8.98
N SER A 268 -0.47 -10.91 -7.69
CA SER A 268 0.34 -10.37 -6.61
C SER A 268 1.12 -11.55 -6.02
N ASP A 269 2.42 -11.58 -6.32
CA ASP A 269 3.34 -12.65 -5.89
C ASP A 269 3.81 -12.43 -4.45
#